data_AF-A0A2H5W2D5-F1
#
_entry.id   AF-A0A2H5W2D5-F1
#
_cell.length_a   1.000
_cell.length_b   1.000
_cell.length_c   1.000
_cell.angle_alpha   90.00
_cell.angle_beta   90.00
_cell.angle_gamma   90.00
#
_symmetry.space_group_name_H-M   'P 1'
#
loop_
_entity.id
_entity.type
_entity.pdbx_description
1 polymer ?
#
loop_
_entity_poly.entity_id
_entity_poly.type
_entity_poly.pdbx_seq_one_letter_code
_entity_poly.pdbx_strand_id
1 'polypeptide(L)'
;MIEVTIERVVYGGEGLARHEGRVVLVPSVAPGERALVEITEERPDFARARLVRLIEASPDRRDPPCPYYGTCGGCQLQHLHYAAQQRLKVGFVRESLLRIGGILWSEDIPIVPSEEFHYRLRAQVKVRVSGDRVELGYYRPASHDLCAIAECPLLSPKLNAALQRWRQQAPERFGNIRALDLVQGEDGRVAVHPLGEPVTVSWSVGGFTYTFDARTFFQANRFLLAELLERVTAGEEGERAFDLFCGVGFFTLPLALRFAEVIGVESDPRAVRFARRNARHNGLRNCRFVAERVEAWLVRQGGAMGPVDLVVLDPPRAGLSRALVRALARLAPERITYVSCNPTTLARDLKWLLADGYVLSSIVALDLFPQTFHVETVVKLRRAPERRP
;
A
#
# COMPACT_ATOMS: atom_id res chain seq x y z
N MET A 1 8.77 -29.57 -19.47
CA MET A 1 8.40 -28.25 -20.02
C MET A 1 7.08 -28.40 -20.76
N ILE A 2 6.23 -27.37 -20.74
CA ILE A 2 4.92 -27.36 -21.38
C ILE A 2 4.67 -26.03 -22.10
N GLU A 3 3.89 -26.05 -23.18
CA GLU A 3 3.38 -24.85 -23.82
C GLU A 3 2.03 -24.45 -23.20
N VAL A 4 1.88 -23.16 -22.89
CA VAL A 4 0.67 -22.61 -22.29
C VAL A 4 0.29 -21.29 -22.94
N THR A 5 -1.01 -21.01 -22.96
CA THR A 5 -1.54 -19.67 -23.28
C THR A 5 -1.98 -19.00 -21.98
N ILE A 6 -1.53 -17.78 -21.73
CA ILE A 6 -1.84 -17.04 -20.52
C ILE A 6 -3.24 -16.41 -20.64
N GLU A 7 -4.17 -16.84 -19.81
CA GLU A 7 -5.55 -16.35 -19.82
C GLU A 7 -5.66 -14.94 -19.25
N ARG A 8 -4.98 -14.71 -18.12
CA ARG A 8 -5.00 -13.47 -17.35
C ARG A 8 -3.87 -13.44 -16.33
N VAL A 9 -3.66 -12.29 -15.70
CA VAL A 9 -2.79 -12.16 -14.52
C VAL A 9 -3.69 -12.07 -13.28
N VAL A 10 -3.32 -12.78 -12.21
CA VAL A 10 -4.04 -12.74 -10.93
C VAL A 10 -3.35 -11.80 -9.94
N TYR A 11 -4.08 -11.39 -8.88
CA TYR A 11 -3.49 -10.60 -7.80
C TYR A 11 -2.28 -11.33 -7.21
N GLY A 12 -1.14 -10.64 -7.15
CA GLY A 12 0.18 -11.22 -6.91
C GLY A 12 1.13 -11.12 -8.12
N GLY A 13 0.58 -10.86 -9.31
CA GLY A 13 1.37 -10.62 -10.53
C GLY A 13 1.78 -11.90 -11.28
N GLU A 14 1.21 -13.06 -10.92
CA GLU A 14 1.39 -14.31 -11.66
C GLU A 14 0.34 -14.40 -12.77
N GLY A 15 0.78 -14.79 -13.97
CA GLY A 15 -0.10 -15.23 -15.04
C GLY A 15 -0.76 -16.56 -14.70
N LEU A 16 -2.04 -16.69 -15.00
CA LEU A 16 -2.80 -17.92 -14.88
C LEU A 16 -3.01 -18.49 -16.28
N ALA A 17 -2.61 -19.74 -16.45
CA ALA A 17 -2.93 -20.57 -17.59
C ALA A 17 -3.59 -21.88 -17.15
N ARG A 18 -4.18 -22.59 -18.09
CA ARG A 18 -4.65 -23.96 -17.89
C ARG A 18 -3.96 -24.89 -18.87
N HIS A 19 -3.48 -26.02 -18.35
CA HIS A 19 -2.92 -27.10 -19.15
C HIS A 19 -3.56 -28.39 -18.66
N GLU A 20 -4.24 -29.10 -19.58
CA GLU A 20 -4.96 -30.34 -19.26
C GLU A 20 -5.92 -30.21 -18.06
N GLY A 21 -6.62 -29.07 -17.96
CA GLY A 21 -7.56 -28.76 -16.87
C GLY A 21 -6.91 -28.25 -15.57
N ARG A 22 -5.60 -28.43 -15.39
CA ARG A 22 -4.86 -27.97 -14.21
C ARG A 22 -4.47 -26.50 -14.33
N VAL A 23 -4.57 -25.75 -13.22
CA VAL A 23 -4.11 -24.37 -13.13
C VAL A 23 -2.58 -24.33 -13.07
N VAL A 24 -1.97 -23.49 -13.92
CA VAL A 24 -0.53 -23.23 -13.94
C VAL A 24 -0.30 -21.74 -13.71
N LEU A 25 0.42 -21.41 -12.65
CA LEU A 25 0.81 -20.04 -12.32
C LEU A 25 2.22 -19.76 -12.83
N VAL A 26 2.39 -18.68 -13.58
CA VAL A 26 3.65 -18.33 -14.26
C VAL A 26 3.97 -16.86 -13.98
N PRO A 27 5.09 -16.50 -13.34
CA PRO A 27 5.48 -15.11 -13.16
C PRO A 27 6.05 -14.51 -14.46
N SER A 28 6.07 -13.18 -14.56
CA SER A 28 6.68 -12.42 -15.67
C SER A 28 6.09 -12.69 -17.06
N VAL A 29 4.78 -12.96 -17.11
CA VAL A 29 4.01 -13.14 -18.34
C VAL A 29 2.79 -12.20 -18.37
N ALA A 30 2.33 -11.91 -19.58
CA ALA A 30 1.19 -11.04 -19.86
C ALA A 30 -0.03 -11.85 -20.35
N PRO A 31 -1.26 -11.34 -20.18
CA PRO A 31 -2.44 -11.95 -20.81
C PRO A 31 -2.29 -12.04 -22.33
N GLY A 32 -2.77 -13.15 -22.90
CA GLY A 32 -2.72 -13.44 -24.34
C GLY A 32 -1.40 -14.03 -24.83
N GLU A 33 -0.36 -14.11 -24.00
CA GLU A 33 0.92 -14.68 -24.42
C GLU A 33 0.89 -16.19 -24.59
N ARG A 34 1.63 -16.68 -25.57
CA ARG A 34 1.99 -18.10 -25.68
C ARG A 34 3.42 -18.28 -25.21
N ALA A 35 3.61 -19.17 -24.24
CA ALA A 35 4.88 -19.33 -23.55
C ALA A 35 5.26 -20.80 -23.39
N LEU A 36 6.55 -21.09 -23.54
CA LEU A 36 7.14 -22.34 -23.08
C LEU A 36 7.56 -22.15 -21.61
N VAL A 37 7.04 -22.99 -20.73
CA VAL A 37 7.28 -22.91 -19.29
C VAL A 37 7.81 -24.22 -18.72
N GLU A 38 8.57 -24.13 -17.64
CA GLU A 38 9.06 -25.27 -16.88
C GLU A 38 8.38 -25.31 -15.51
N ILE A 39 7.71 -26.42 -15.19
CA ILE A 39 7.09 -26.64 -13.88
C ILE A 39 8.19 -26.70 -12.82
N THR A 40 8.10 -25.82 -11.83
CA THR A 40 9.04 -25.72 -10.71
C THR A 40 8.45 -26.26 -9.40
N GLU A 41 7.13 -26.31 -9.30
CA GLU A 41 6.42 -26.76 -8.11
C GLU A 41 5.07 -27.37 -8.49
N GLU A 42 4.72 -28.47 -7.82
CA GLU A 42 3.43 -29.12 -7.98
C GLU A 42 2.66 -29.16 -6.66
N ARG A 43 1.39 -28.76 -6.73
CA ARG A 43 0.42 -28.83 -5.63
C ARG A 43 -0.85 -29.54 -6.12
N PRO A 44 -1.73 -30.04 -5.22
CA PRO A 44 -2.94 -30.76 -5.63
C PRO A 44 -3.82 -29.98 -6.61
N ASP A 45 -4.03 -28.68 -6.35
CA ASP A 45 -4.98 -27.86 -7.12
C ASP A 45 -4.33 -26.99 -8.20
N PHE A 46 -3.00 -26.82 -8.15
CA PHE A 46 -2.26 -25.98 -9.09
C PHE A 46 -0.80 -26.39 -9.21
N ALA A 47 -0.14 -25.93 -10.27
CA ALA A 47 1.31 -25.96 -10.41
C ALA A 47 1.87 -24.55 -10.53
N ARG A 48 3.13 -24.36 -10.17
CA ARG A 48 3.90 -23.16 -10.49
C ARG A 48 4.96 -23.50 -11.52
N ALA A 49 5.16 -22.60 -12.45
CA ALA A 49 6.15 -22.73 -13.49
C ALA A 49 6.99 -21.47 -13.61
N ARG A 50 8.20 -21.60 -14.15
CA ARG A 50 9.01 -20.47 -14.60
C ARG A 50 8.91 -20.33 -16.12
N LEU A 51 8.90 -19.09 -16.59
CA LEU A 51 9.01 -18.79 -18.02
C LEU A 51 10.38 -19.24 -18.55
N VAL A 52 10.38 -20.06 -19.61
CA VAL A 52 11.61 -20.45 -20.34
C VAL A 52 11.83 -19.51 -21.51
N ARG A 53 10.82 -19.36 -22.37
CA ARG A 53 10.80 -18.39 -23.47
C ARG A 53 9.38 -18.08 -23.92
N LEU A 54 9.21 -16.90 -24.52
CA LEU A 54 7.97 -16.55 -25.22
C LEU A 54 7.98 -17.18 -26.62
N ILE A 55 6.85 -17.73 -27.00
CA ILE A 55 6.56 -18.18 -28.37
C ILE A 55 5.87 -17.04 -29.11
N GLU A 56 4.93 -16.37 -28.44
CA GLU A 56 4.23 -15.19 -28.95
C GLU A 56 4.06 -14.18 -27.80
N ALA A 57 4.62 -12.98 -28.00
CA ALA A 57 4.58 -11.91 -27.01
C ALA A 57 3.32 -11.06 -27.14
N SER A 58 2.83 -10.55 -26.01
CA SER A 58 1.69 -9.64 -25.99
C SER A 58 2.12 -8.25 -26.48
N PRO A 59 1.26 -7.49 -27.19
CA PRO A 59 1.53 -6.08 -27.51
C PRO A 59 1.65 -5.20 -26.26
N ASP A 60 1.17 -5.66 -25.10
CA ASP A 60 1.32 -4.97 -23.82
C ASP A 60 2.69 -5.20 -23.17
N ARG A 61 3.54 -6.08 -23.74
CA ARG A 61 4.87 -6.36 -23.21
C ARG A 61 5.88 -5.28 -23.60
N ARG A 62 6.78 -4.97 -22.66
CA ARG A 62 8.01 -4.22 -22.90
C ARG A 62 9.21 -4.90 -22.27
N ASP A 63 10.40 -4.45 -22.64
CA ASP A 63 11.62 -4.79 -21.91
C ASP A 63 11.64 -4.10 -20.55
N PRO A 64 11.84 -4.85 -19.44
CA PRO A 64 11.92 -4.28 -18.10
C PRO A 64 13.08 -3.28 -17.98
N PRO A 65 12.82 -2.02 -17.55
CA PRO A 65 13.90 -1.02 -17.44
C PRO A 65 14.91 -1.29 -16.32
N CYS A 66 14.54 -2.07 -15.30
CA CYS A 66 15.43 -2.39 -14.18
C CYS A 66 16.33 -3.60 -14.52
N PRO A 67 17.67 -3.47 -14.38
CA PRO A 67 18.60 -4.58 -14.65
C PRO A 67 18.48 -5.73 -13.65
N TYR A 68 17.81 -5.51 -12.50
CA TYR A 68 17.58 -6.52 -11.47
C TYR A 68 16.22 -7.21 -11.59
N TYR A 69 15.39 -6.83 -12.57
CA TYR A 69 14.06 -7.43 -12.76
C TYR A 69 14.17 -8.94 -13.00
N GLY A 70 13.27 -9.72 -12.40
CA GLY A 70 13.32 -11.19 -12.42
C GLY A 70 14.24 -11.81 -11.36
N THR A 71 15.23 -11.06 -10.83
CA THR A 71 16.09 -11.52 -9.72
C THR A 71 15.73 -10.87 -8.38
N CYS A 72 15.41 -9.58 -8.39
CA CYS A 72 14.95 -8.83 -7.23
C CYS A 72 13.46 -9.09 -6.98
N GLY A 73 13.07 -9.36 -5.73
CA GLY A 73 11.66 -9.58 -5.35
C GLY A 73 10.80 -8.32 -5.27
N GLY A 74 11.35 -7.15 -5.61
CA GLY A 74 10.69 -5.85 -5.42
C GLY A 74 9.60 -5.51 -6.44
N CYS A 75 9.70 -5.99 -7.69
CA CYS A 75 8.78 -5.64 -8.79
C CYS A 75 8.28 -6.89 -9.49
N GLN A 76 7.04 -6.86 -9.99
CA GLN A 76 6.40 -8.02 -10.63
C GLN A 76 5.85 -7.69 -12.03
N LEU A 77 5.73 -6.40 -12.40
CA LEU A 77 5.02 -5.99 -13.60
C LEU A 77 5.86 -5.14 -14.59
N GLN A 78 7.18 -5.00 -14.40
CA GLN A 78 7.99 -4.12 -15.28
C GLN A 78 8.02 -4.56 -16.75
N HIS A 79 7.76 -5.84 -16.99
CA HIS A 79 7.63 -6.41 -18.32
C HIS A 79 6.36 -5.97 -19.07
N LEU A 80 5.51 -5.16 -18.44
CA LEU A 80 4.29 -4.62 -19.03
C LEU A 80 4.39 -3.12 -19.21
N HIS A 81 3.87 -2.62 -20.33
CA HIS A 81 3.59 -1.20 -20.51
C HIS A 81 2.65 -0.67 -19.43
N TYR A 82 2.82 0.60 -19.07
CA TYR A 82 2.15 1.17 -17.90
C TYR A 82 0.62 1.12 -17.96
N ALA A 83 0.05 1.37 -19.14
CA ALA A 83 -1.39 1.28 -19.35
C ALA A 83 -1.92 -0.14 -19.07
N ALA A 84 -1.16 -1.18 -19.41
CA ALA A 84 -1.53 -2.56 -19.11
C ALA A 84 -1.48 -2.85 -17.60
N GLN A 85 -0.50 -2.31 -16.89
CA GLN A 85 -0.43 -2.42 -15.42
C GLN A 85 -1.67 -1.82 -14.75
N GLN A 86 -2.10 -0.64 -15.21
CA GLN A 86 -3.30 0.03 -14.70
C GLN A 86 -4.57 -0.80 -14.94
N ARG A 87 -4.76 -1.34 -16.15
CA ARG A 87 -5.88 -2.24 -16.46
C ARG A 87 -5.88 -3.48 -15.58
N LEU A 88 -4.72 -4.10 -15.36
CA LEU A 88 -4.59 -5.26 -14.46
C LEU A 88 -4.96 -4.92 -13.02
N LYS A 89 -4.51 -3.77 -12.50
CA LYS A 89 -4.80 -3.33 -11.13
C LYS A 89 -6.29 -3.10 -10.89
N VAL A 90 -6.97 -2.45 -11.84
CA VAL A 90 -8.43 -2.32 -11.82
C VAL A 90 -9.10 -3.69 -11.87
N GLY A 91 -8.59 -4.59 -12.72
CA GLY A 91 -9.02 -5.99 -12.79
C GLY A 91 -8.91 -6.72 -11.45
N PHE A 92 -7.81 -6.54 -10.70
CA PHE A 92 -7.63 -7.15 -9.38
C PHE A 92 -8.67 -6.68 -8.36
N VAL A 93 -8.99 -5.38 -8.36
CA VAL A 93 -10.04 -4.82 -7.50
C VAL A 93 -11.39 -5.44 -7.87
N ARG A 94 -11.79 -5.38 -9.14
CA ARG A 94 -13.08 -5.90 -9.62
C ARG A 94 -13.24 -7.40 -9.35
N GLU A 95 -12.21 -8.20 -9.62
CA GLU A 95 -12.26 -9.65 -9.38
C GLU A 95 -12.37 -9.95 -7.88
N SER A 96 -11.64 -9.22 -7.03
CA SER A 96 -11.69 -9.44 -5.58
C SER A 96 -13.07 -9.08 -5.02
N LEU A 97 -13.64 -7.95 -5.43
CA LEU A 97 -15.00 -7.52 -5.05
C LEU A 97 -16.03 -8.60 -5.40
N LEU A 98 -15.98 -9.14 -6.62
CA LEU A 98 -16.92 -10.15 -7.07
C LEU A 98 -16.71 -11.49 -6.33
N ARG A 99 -15.50 -12.06 -6.37
CA ARG A 99 -15.24 -13.44 -5.93
C ARG A 99 -15.18 -13.59 -4.41
N ILE A 100 -14.67 -12.59 -3.70
CA ILE A 100 -14.51 -12.61 -2.24
C ILE A 100 -15.64 -11.85 -1.58
N GLY A 101 -15.90 -10.64 -2.08
CA GLY A 101 -16.93 -9.76 -1.54
C GLY A 101 -18.36 -10.21 -1.87
N GLY A 102 -18.56 -10.89 -3.00
CA GLY A 102 -19.90 -11.10 -3.57
C GLY A 102 -20.53 -9.79 -4.08
N ILE A 103 -19.68 -8.79 -4.37
CA ILE A 103 -20.09 -7.43 -4.70
C ILE A 103 -19.96 -7.26 -6.22
N LEU A 104 -21.09 -7.09 -6.90
CA LEU A 104 -21.12 -6.73 -8.31
C LEU A 104 -21.10 -5.20 -8.43
N TRP A 105 -19.92 -4.64 -8.70
CA TRP A 105 -19.76 -3.22 -9.02
C TRP A 105 -19.77 -3.03 -10.54
N SER A 106 -20.87 -2.48 -11.07
CA SER A 106 -21.09 -2.31 -12.52
C SER A 106 -20.50 -1.03 -13.10
N GLU A 107 -20.20 -0.04 -12.25
CA GLU A 107 -19.62 1.22 -12.69
C GLU A 107 -18.12 1.08 -12.99
N ASP A 108 -17.57 2.09 -13.66
CA ASP A 108 -16.13 2.17 -13.89
C ASP A 108 -15.39 2.38 -12.56
N ILE A 109 -14.17 1.85 -12.47
CA ILE A 109 -13.27 2.08 -11.33
C ILE A 109 -12.10 2.90 -11.88
N PRO A 110 -12.14 4.24 -11.77
CA PRO A 110 -11.05 5.07 -12.25
C PRO A 110 -9.78 4.75 -11.47
N ILE A 111 -8.65 4.79 -12.17
CA ILE A 111 -7.32 4.65 -11.58
C ILE A 111 -6.51 5.91 -11.82
N VAL A 112 -6.03 6.52 -10.74
CA VAL A 112 -5.16 7.70 -10.82
C VAL A 112 -3.72 7.23 -11.08
N PRO A 113 -3.10 7.62 -12.20
CA PRO A 113 -1.74 7.20 -12.54
C PRO A 113 -0.69 7.96 -11.71
N SER A 114 0.47 7.33 -11.54
CA SER A 114 1.69 7.93 -11.00
C SER A 114 2.76 7.99 -12.07
N GLU A 115 3.80 8.79 -11.84
CA GLU A 115 5.10 8.53 -12.47
C GLU A 115 5.56 7.11 -12.19
N GLU A 116 6.03 6.42 -13.22
CA GLU A 116 6.37 4.98 -13.17
C GLU A 116 7.58 4.67 -12.29
N PHE A 117 8.49 5.65 -12.14
CA PHE A 117 9.81 5.51 -11.53
C PHE A 117 10.09 6.68 -10.59
N HIS A 118 11.10 6.55 -9.74
CA HIS A 118 11.54 7.58 -8.79
C HIS A 118 10.47 8.11 -7.83
N TYR A 119 9.36 7.39 -7.68
CA TYR A 119 8.24 7.80 -6.85
C TYR A 119 8.51 7.55 -5.37
N ARG A 120 9.36 6.59 -5.04
CA ARG A 120 9.49 6.04 -3.69
C ARG A 120 10.42 6.89 -2.82
N LEU A 121 9.86 7.53 -1.80
CA LEU A 121 10.57 8.32 -0.78
C LEU A 121 10.95 7.53 0.47
N ARG A 122 10.44 6.30 0.61
CA ARG A 122 10.70 5.44 1.75
C ARG A 122 11.06 4.02 1.30
N ALA A 123 12.12 3.47 1.86
CA ALA A 123 12.53 2.11 1.59
C ALA A 123 13.10 1.45 2.84
N GLN A 124 12.86 0.15 2.98
CA GLN A 124 13.66 -0.70 3.84
C GLN A 124 14.57 -1.54 2.94
N VAL A 125 15.87 -1.32 3.03
CA VAL A 125 16.86 -2.12 2.30
C VAL A 125 17.50 -3.13 3.22
N LYS A 126 17.83 -4.30 2.69
CA LYS A 126 18.50 -5.37 3.41
C LYS A 126 20.00 -5.20 3.32
N VAL A 127 20.68 -5.58 4.38
CA VAL A 127 22.14 -5.44 4.55
C VAL A 127 22.76 -6.82 4.64
N ARG A 128 23.82 -7.05 3.87
CA ARG A 128 24.76 -8.15 4.07
C ARG A 128 26.16 -7.60 4.14
N VAL A 129 26.92 -8.04 5.14
CA VAL A 129 28.35 -7.76 5.25
C VAL A 129 29.09 -9.03 4.83
N SER A 130 29.97 -8.91 3.84
CA SER A 130 30.73 -10.00 3.23
C SER A 130 32.21 -9.64 3.25
N GLY A 131 32.93 -10.02 4.30
CA GLY A 131 34.32 -9.59 4.51
C GLY A 131 34.41 -8.09 4.71
N ASP A 132 35.17 -7.41 3.83
CA ASP A 132 35.38 -5.96 3.83
C ASP A 132 34.29 -5.17 3.08
N ARG A 133 33.27 -5.86 2.54
CA ARG A 133 32.23 -5.24 1.70
C ARG A 133 30.87 -5.22 2.38
N VAL A 134 30.18 -4.09 2.21
CA VAL A 134 28.78 -3.92 2.56
C VAL A 134 27.95 -4.03 1.28
N GLU A 135 26.98 -4.93 1.28
CA GLU A 135 26.02 -5.10 0.21
C GLU A 135 24.63 -4.66 0.68
N LEU A 136 23.98 -3.84 -0.14
CA LEU A 136 22.63 -3.34 0.11
C LEU A 136 21.71 -3.76 -1.02
N GLY A 137 20.48 -4.15 -0.68
CA GLY A 137 19.45 -4.41 -1.68
C GLY A 137 18.18 -5.01 -1.12
N TYR A 138 17.60 -5.95 -1.85
CA TYR A 138 16.33 -6.58 -1.49
C TYR A 138 16.45 -8.08 -1.55
N TYR A 139 15.50 -8.79 -0.95
CA TYR A 139 15.47 -10.23 -1.10
C TYR A 139 15.05 -10.65 -2.51
N ARG A 140 15.58 -11.78 -2.96
CA ARG A 140 15.07 -12.49 -4.15
C ARG A 140 13.64 -12.97 -3.91
N PRO A 141 12.83 -13.17 -4.97
CA PRO A 141 11.47 -13.69 -4.84
C PRO A 141 11.43 -14.96 -3.97
N ALA A 142 10.49 -15.01 -3.02
CA ALA A 142 10.26 -16.15 -2.13
C ALA A 142 11.52 -16.70 -1.40
N SER A 143 12.50 -15.84 -1.13
CA SER A 143 13.76 -16.20 -0.47
C SER A 143 14.19 -15.12 0.54
N HIS A 144 15.18 -15.44 1.39
CA HIS A 144 15.90 -14.47 2.22
C HIS A 144 17.30 -14.15 1.65
N ASP A 145 17.57 -14.60 0.42
CA ASP A 145 18.81 -14.30 -0.26
C ASP A 145 18.84 -12.86 -0.75
N LEU A 146 19.92 -12.16 -0.44
CA LEU A 146 20.12 -10.79 -0.88
C LEU A 146 20.42 -10.72 -2.38
N CYS A 147 19.56 -10.03 -3.12
CA CYS A 147 19.87 -9.41 -4.41
C CYS A 147 20.50 -8.04 -4.12
N ALA A 148 21.84 -7.98 -4.16
CA ALA A 148 22.57 -6.73 -4.05
C ALA A 148 22.30 -5.89 -5.30
N ILE A 149 21.95 -4.62 -5.09
CA ILE A 149 21.66 -3.68 -6.18
C ILE A 149 22.60 -2.49 -6.07
N ALA A 150 22.99 -1.92 -7.21
CA ALA A 150 23.65 -0.63 -7.26
C ALA A 150 22.63 0.47 -6.99
N GLU A 151 21.54 0.46 -7.74
CA GLU A 151 20.46 1.43 -7.68
C GLU A 151 19.10 0.74 -7.86
N CYS A 152 18.02 1.43 -7.48
CA CYS A 152 16.67 0.99 -7.75
C CYS A 152 15.91 2.09 -8.50
N PRO A 153 15.41 1.82 -9.73
CA PRO A 153 14.66 2.81 -10.50
C PRO A 153 13.39 3.32 -9.79
N LEU A 154 12.82 2.56 -8.85
CA LEU A 154 11.66 3.02 -8.08
C LEU A 154 12.01 4.06 -7.02
N LEU A 155 13.24 4.02 -6.49
CA LEU A 155 13.68 4.95 -5.45
C LEU A 155 13.93 6.32 -6.05
N SER A 156 13.64 7.35 -5.26
CA SER A 156 14.03 8.70 -5.60
C SER A 156 15.56 8.80 -5.77
N PRO A 157 16.06 9.77 -6.56
CA PRO A 157 17.50 9.98 -6.71
C PRO A 157 18.22 10.20 -5.37
N LYS A 158 17.58 10.88 -4.40
CA LYS A 158 18.17 11.13 -3.07
C LYS A 158 18.28 9.85 -2.24
N LEU A 159 17.30 8.95 -2.31
CA LEU A 159 17.41 7.65 -1.67
C LEU A 159 18.49 6.79 -2.32
N ASN A 160 18.57 6.75 -3.66
CA ASN A 160 19.66 6.03 -4.35
C ASN A 160 21.04 6.59 -3.95
N ALA A 161 21.20 7.91 -3.88
CA ALA A 161 22.44 8.52 -3.40
C ALA A 161 22.75 8.17 -1.94
N ALA A 162 21.73 8.07 -1.07
CA ALA A 162 21.92 7.60 0.30
C ALA A 162 22.37 6.13 0.33
N LEU A 163 21.82 5.26 -0.51
CA LEU A 163 22.26 3.86 -0.62
C LEU A 163 23.74 3.75 -1.01
N GLN A 164 24.20 4.54 -1.99
CA GLN A 164 25.61 4.56 -2.38
C GLN A 164 26.52 4.95 -1.22
N ARG A 165 26.16 6.02 -0.48
CA ARG A 165 26.93 6.49 0.67
C ARG A 165 27.00 5.45 1.78
N TRP A 166 25.91 4.73 2.05
CA TRP A 166 25.89 3.67 3.05
C TRP A 166 26.69 2.44 2.61
N ARG A 167 26.69 2.10 1.32
CA ARG A 167 27.51 0.99 0.80
C ARG A 167 29.02 1.21 0.99
N GLN A 168 29.45 2.46 1.03
CA GLN A 168 30.86 2.85 1.20
C GLN A 168 31.28 2.95 2.68
N GLN A 169 30.38 2.73 3.63
CA GLN A 169 30.72 2.78 5.05
C GLN A 169 31.49 1.53 5.48
N ALA A 170 32.29 1.68 6.53
CA ALA A 170 33.08 0.60 7.11
C ALA A 170 32.16 -0.56 7.59
N PRO A 171 32.46 -1.82 7.24
CA PRO A 171 31.66 -2.99 7.62
C PRO A 171 31.34 -3.10 9.11
N GLU A 172 32.28 -2.71 9.97
CA GLU A 172 32.17 -2.75 11.43
C GLU A 172 31.01 -1.90 11.95
N ARG A 173 30.68 -0.82 11.21
CA ARG A 173 29.57 0.07 11.54
C ARG A 173 28.22 -0.64 11.51
N PHE A 174 28.08 -1.70 10.70
CA PHE A 174 26.82 -2.42 10.54
C PHE A 174 26.63 -3.49 11.61
N GLY A 175 27.70 -4.09 12.14
CA GLY A 175 27.60 -5.19 13.09
C GLY A 175 26.59 -6.25 12.64
N ASN A 176 25.55 -6.49 13.45
CA ASN A 176 24.47 -7.45 13.16
C ASN A 176 23.23 -6.87 12.45
N ILE A 177 23.31 -5.62 11.97
CA ILE A 177 22.18 -4.94 11.32
C ILE A 177 21.88 -5.63 10.00
N ARG A 178 20.63 -6.08 9.84
CA ARG A 178 20.13 -6.79 8.65
C ARG A 178 19.30 -5.92 7.72
N ALA A 179 18.91 -4.74 8.16
CA ALA A 179 18.12 -3.82 7.37
C ALA A 179 18.35 -2.37 7.78
N LEU A 180 18.24 -1.46 6.81
CA LEU A 180 18.15 -0.03 7.02
C LEU A 180 16.79 0.47 6.54
N ASP A 181 16.08 1.20 7.39
CA ASP A 181 14.96 2.02 6.98
C ASP A 181 15.48 3.39 6.56
N LEU A 182 15.11 3.83 5.36
CA LEU A 182 15.45 5.13 4.81
C LEU A 182 14.18 5.88 4.46
N VAL A 183 14.14 7.18 4.76
CA VAL A 183 13.08 8.07 4.30
C VAL A 183 13.64 9.44 3.93
N GLN A 184 13.19 9.95 2.79
CA GLN A 184 13.57 11.27 2.28
C GLN A 184 12.56 12.34 2.75
N GLY A 185 13.07 13.50 3.15
CA GLY A 185 12.31 14.75 3.29
C GLY A 185 12.27 15.58 2.00
N GLU A 186 11.36 16.55 1.99
CA GLU A 186 11.16 17.47 0.86
C GLU A 186 12.43 18.26 0.50
N ASP A 187 13.21 18.64 1.52
CA ASP A 187 14.52 19.29 1.37
C ASP A 187 15.64 18.36 0.84
N GLY A 188 15.32 17.10 0.59
CA GLY A 188 16.25 16.09 0.08
C GLY A 188 17.13 15.43 1.14
N ARG A 189 17.02 15.80 2.42
CA ARG A 189 17.67 15.06 3.50
C ARG A 189 17.08 13.66 3.62
N VAL A 190 17.90 12.70 4.01
CA VAL A 190 17.49 11.29 4.19
C VAL A 190 17.74 10.88 5.62
N ALA A 191 16.67 10.59 6.34
CA ALA A 191 16.75 9.95 7.65
C ALA A 191 16.98 8.45 7.46
N VAL A 192 17.85 7.88 8.30
CA VAL A 192 18.21 6.46 8.27
C VAL A 192 18.13 5.87 9.67
N HIS A 193 17.74 4.60 9.76
CA HIS A 193 17.67 3.84 11.01
C HIS A 193 18.01 2.36 10.72
N PRO A 194 18.66 1.61 11.64
CA PRO A 194 19.15 2.03 12.96
C PRO A 194 20.52 2.71 12.94
N LEU A 195 21.09 2.98 11.77
CA LEU A 195 22.38 3.66 11.64
C LEU A 195 22.26 5.16 11.42
N GLY A 196 23.31 5.87 11.83
CA GLY A 196 23.40 7.32 11.70
C GLY A 196 22.70 8.04 12.84
N GLU A 197 22.86 9.36 12.85
CA GLU A 197 22.16 10.19 13.82
C GLU A 197 20.65 10.18 13.55
N PRO A 198 19.80 10.16 14.59
CA PRO A 198 18.36 10.30 14.42
C PRO A 198 18.00 11.63 13.75
N VAL A 199 17.49 11.56 12.52
CA VAL A 199 17.04 12.75 11.76
C VAL A 199 15.53 12.74 11.65
N THR A 200 14.92 13.89 11.95
CA THR A 200 13.55 14.20 11.54
C THR A 200 13.59 14.84 10.16
N VAL A 201 12.70 14.38 9.27
CA VAL A 201 12.45 15.01 7.98
C VAL A 201 11.02 15.56 7.93
N SER A 202 10.74 16.39 6.92
CA SER A 202 9.42 16.96 6.69
C SER A 202 8.98 16.83 5.23
N TRP A 203 7.66 16.84 5.01
CA TRP A 203 7.05 16.92 3.69
C TRP A 203 5.78 17.77 3.73
N SER A 204 5.59 18.64 2.75
CA SER A 204 4.40 19.49 2.64
C SER A 204 3.40 18.90 1.64
N VAL A 205 2.14 18.73 2.05
CA VAL A 205 1.06 18.18 1.20
C VAL A 205 -0.25 18.89 1.53
N GLY A 206 -0.94 19.40 0.52
CA GLY A 206 -2.28 20.00 0.69
C GLY A 206 -2.31 21.19 1.67
N GLY A 207 -1.22 21.97 1.75
CA GLY A 207 -1.09 23.08 2.69
C GLY A 207 -0.66 22.69 4.11
N PHE A 208 -0.43 21.41 4.38
CA PHE A 208 0.03 20.92 5.68
C PHE A 208 1.47 20.45 5.63
N THR A 209 2.24 20.74 6.67
CA THR A 209 3.60 20.22 6.85
C THR A 209 3.58 19.04 7.80
N TYR A 210 4.05 17.89 7.33
CA TYR A 210 4.15 16.65 8.09
C TYR A 210 5.61 16.38 8.43
N THR A 211 5.90 16.15 9.70
CA THR A 211 7.22 15.76 10.18
C THR A 211 7.21 14.31 10.64
N PHE A 212 8.28 13.56 10.35
CA PHE A 212 8.42 12.14 10.67
C PHE A 212 9.90 11.71 10.64
N ASP A 213 10.20 10.47 11.03
CA ASP A 213 11.55 9.87 10.96
C ASP A 213 11.55 8.54 10.20
N ALA A 214 12.74 7.94 10.05
CA ALA A 214 12.91 6.67 9.35
C ALA A 214 12.17 5.48 9.99
N ARG A 215 11.76 5.57 11.26
CA ARG A 215 11.04 4.49 11.95
C ARG A 215 9.53 4.58 11.77
N THR A 216 9.04 5.78 11.50
CA THR A 216 7.60 6.07 11.46
C THR A 216 7.10 5.98 10.02
N PHE A 217 5.93 5.38 9.81
CA PHE A 217 5.34 5.29 8.47
C PHE A 217 4.94 6.67 7.93
N PHE A 218 5.20 6.87 6.65
CA PHE A 218 4.67 7.96 5.83
C PHE A 218 4.46 7.42 4.41
N GLN A 219 3.53 8.01 3.67
CA GLN A 219 3.16 7.57 2.33
C GLN A 219 4.38 7.57 1.40
N ALA A 220 4.55 6.48 0.65
CA ALA A 220 5.80 6.21 -0.05
C ALA A 220 5.91 6.91 -1.41
N ASN A 221 4.79 7.18 -2.09
CA ASN A 221 4.76 7.73 -3.43
C ASN A 221 4.60 9.25 -3.41
N ARG A 222 5.66 9.97 -3.77
CA ARG A 222 5.69 11.45 -3.72
C ARG A 222 4.78 12.16 -4.70
N PHE A 223 4.39 11.49 -5.78
CA PHE A 223 3.60 12.11 -6.85
C PHE A 223 2.10 12.04 -6.56
N LEU A 224 1.67 11.12 -5.70
CA LEU A 224 0.26 10.88 -5.39
C LEU A 224 -0.14 11.27 -3.96
N LEU A 225 0.73 11.95 -3.21
CA LEU A 225 0.40 12.38 -1.84
C LEU A 225 -0.82 13.30 -1.81
N ALA A 226 -0.85 14.34 -2.64
CA ALA A 226 -1.95 15.30 -2.69
C ALA A 226 -3.24 14.65 -3.19
N GLU A 227 -3.14 13.81 -4.20
CA GLU A 227 -4.30 13.08 -4.74
C GLU A 227 -4.91 12.14 -3.71
N LEU A 228 -4.08 11.35 -3.00
CA LEU A 228 -4.56 10.46 -1.93
C LEU A 228 -5.26 11.26 -0.83
N LEU A 229 -4.66 12.38 -0.41
CA LEU A 229 -5.24 13.28 0.60
C LEU A 229 -6.61 13.80 0.15
N GLU A 230 -6.71 14.24 -1.11
CA GLU A 230 -7.93 14.77 -1.69
C GLU A 230 -9.01 13.70 -1.79
N ARG A 231 -8.70 12.52 -2.34
CA ARG A 231 -9.67 11.42 -2.50
C ARG A 231 -10.27 10.95 -1.18
N VAL A 232 -9.50 11.03 -0.10
CA VAL A 232 -9.95 10.60 1.24
C VAL A 232 -10.74 11.70 1.93
N THR A 233 -10.30 12.95 1.86
CA THR A 233 -10.82 14.02 2.73
C THR A 233 -11.80 14.96 2.03
N ALA A 234 -11.74 15.10 0.71
CA ALA A 234 -12.53 16.08 -0.04
C ALA A 234 -14.03 15.79 0.03
N GLY A 235 -14.80 16.87 0.22
CA GLY A 235 -16.26 16.83 0.38
C GLY A 235 -16.73 16.22 1.69
N GLU A 236 -15.82 15.83 2.59
CA GLU A 236 -16.17 15.36 3.93
C GLU A 236 -16.16 16.54 4.92
N GLU A 237 -17.26 16.71 5.65
CA GLU A 237 -17.42 17.70 6.71
C GLU A 237 -18.43 17.18 7.75
N GLY A 238 -18.50 17.80 8.93
CA GLY A 238 -19.42 17.40 9.99
C GLY A 238 -19.00 17.88 11.37
N GLU A 239 -19.57 17.28 12.41
CA GLU A 239 -19.24 17.59 13.80
C GLU A 239 -18.04 16.76 14.28
N ARG A 240 -18.07 15.44 14.08
CA ARG A 240 -17.08 14.51 14.63
C ARG A 240 -16.59 13.49 13.61
N ALA A 241 -15.27 13.43 13.42
CA ALA A 241 -14.60 12.42 12.60
C ALA A 241 -13.57 11.60 13.37
N PHE A 242 -13.45 10.30 13.08
CA PHE A 242 -12.35 9.46 13.55
C PHE A 242 -11.43 9.11 12.40
N ASP A 243 -10.12 9.23 12.63
CA ASP A 243 -9.07 8.74 11.73
C ASP A 243 -8.40 7.54 12.41
N LEU A 244 -8.78 6.33 12.00
CA LEU A 244 -8.28 5.09 12.59
C LEU A 244 -7.08 4.60 11.81
N PHE A 245 -6.01 4.22 12.52
CA PHE A 245 -4.68 3.95 11.97
C PHE A 245 -4.01 5.22 11.42
N CYS A 246 -4.19 6.35 12.12
CA CYS A 246 -3.87 7.68 11.60
C CYS A 246 -2.37 7.94 11.35
N GLY A 247 -1.47 7.08 11.84
CA GLY A 247 -0.03 7.28 11.74
C GLY A 247 0.40 8.66 12.28
N VAL A 248 1.03 9.46 11.41
CA VAL A 248 1.49 10.83 11.73
C VAL A 248 0.42 11.92 11.55
N GLY A 249 -0.84 11.51 11.39
CA GLY A 249 -2.01 12.39 11.21
C GLY A 249 -2.24 12.81 9.76
N PHE A 250 -1.85 11.99 8.77
CA PHE A 250 -1.89 12.37 7.36
C PHE A 250 -3.29 12.80 6.91
N PHE A 251 -4.33 12.04 7.25
CA PHE A 251 -5.72 12.41 6.97
C PHE A 251 -6.35 13.24 8.10
N THR A 252 -5.89 13.06 9.34
CA THR A 252 -6.40 13.81 10.50
C THR A 252 -6.29 15.32 10.33
N LEU A 253 -5.15 15.81 9.80
CA LEU A 253 -4.91 17.26 9.76
C LEU A 253 -5.86 18.01 8.80
N PRO A 254 -6.05 17.56 7.53
CA PRO A 254 -7.06 18.18 6.66
C PRO A 254 -8.48 18.06 7.20
N LEU A 255 -8.85 16.92 7.80
CA LEU A 255 -10.16 16.75 8.39
C LEU A 255 -10.41 17.75 9.53
N ALA A 256 -9.37 18.14 10.27
CA ALA A 256 -9.49 19.14 11.33
C ALA A 256 -9.89 20.53 10.82
N LEU A 257 -9.80 20.83 9.52
CA LEU A 257 -10.35 22.06 8.95
C LEU A 257 -11.85 21.96 8.62
N ARG A 258 -12.41 20.75 8.56
CA ARG A 258 -13.78 20.46 8.07
C ARG A 258 -14.70 19.87 9.12
N PHE A 259 -14.16 19.57 10.31
CA PHE A 259 -14.89 18.96 11.42
C PHE A 259 -14.69 19.72 12.72
N ALA A 260 -15.72 19.77 13.57
CA ALA A 260 -15.62 20.41 14.90
C ALA A 260 -14.65 19.65 15.83
N GLU A 261 -14.59 18.32 15.75
CA GLU A 261 -13.63 17.46 16.46
C GLU A 261 -13.11 16.32 15.57
N VAL A 262 -11.79 16.10 15.58
CA VAL A 262 -11.18 14.93 14.91
C VAL A 262 -10.34 14.11 15.88
N ILE A 263 -10.46 12.79 15.80
CA ILE A 263 -9.82 11.87 16.73
C ILE A 263 -8.98 10.86 15.94
N GLY A 264 -7.66 11.04 15.98
CA GLY A 264 -6.69 10.11 15.42
C GLY A 264 -6.35 9.00 16.41
N VAL A 265 -6.40 7.74 15.98
CA VAL A 265 -6.03 6.59 16.80
C VAL A 265 -4.93 5.79 16.10
N GLU A 266 -3.82 5.58 16.79
CA GLU A 266 -2.65 4.87 16.26
C GLU A 266 -1.98 4.07 17.37
N SER A 267 -1.53 2.87 17.03
CA SER A 267 -0.85 1.94 17.94
C SER A 267 0.60 2.31 18.23
N ASP A 268 1.31 2.92 17.26
CA ASP A 268 2.69 3.35 17.43
C ASP A 268 2.78 4.68 18.20
N PRO A 269 3.28 4.68 19.46
CA PRO A 269 3.43 5.91 20.23
C PRO A 269 4.43 6.89 19.60
N ARG A 270 5.35 6.45 18.73
CA ARG A 270 6.24 7.35 18.01
C ARG A 270 5.47 8.15 16.96
N ALA A 271 4.65 7.48 16.15
CA ALA A 271 3.79 8.12 15.17
C ALA A 271 2.82 9.11 15.82
N VAL A 272 2.21 8.77 16.95
CA VAL A 272 1.34 9.68 17.72
C VAL A 272 2.07 10.93 18.22
N ARG A 273 3.35 10.82 18.62
CA ARG A 273 4.15 12.01 18.98
C ARG A 273 4.36 12.93 17.77
N PHE A 274 4.66 12.37 16.60
CA PHE A 274 4.74 13.13 15.36
C PHE A 274 3.38 13.75 15.00
N ALA A 275 2.27 13.01 15.11
CA ALA A 275 0.93 13.50 14.81
C ALA A 275 0.55 14.71 15.68
N ARG A 276 0.78 14.63 17.00
CA ARG A 276 0.58 15.77 17.92
C ARG A 276 1.47 16.97 17.56
N ARG A 277 2.72 16.74 17.17
CA ARG A 277 3.63 17.80 16.74
C ARG A 277 3.17 18.44 15.44
N ASN A 278 2.73 17.63 14.47
CA ASN A 278 2.24 18.09 13.18
C ASN A 278 0.97 18.92 13.37
N ALA A 279 0.01 18.48 14.18
CA ALA A 279 -1.17 19.27 14.50
C ALA A 279 -0.82 20.66 15.09
N ARG A 280 0.06 20.70 16.10
CA ARG A 280 0.52 21.96 16.71
C ARG A 280 1.23 22.86 15.69
N HIS A 281 2.10 22.29 14.86
CA HIS A 281 2.85 23.02 13.85
C HIS A 281 1.92 23.64 12.80
N ASN A 282 0.85 22.94 12.43
CA ASN A 282 -0.16 23.43 11.49
C ASN A 282 -1.28 24.25 12.18
N GLY A 283 -1.12 24.62 13.46
CA GLY A 283 -2.07 25.48 14.18
C GLY A 283 -3.40 24.82 14.56
N LEU A 284 -3.53 23.51 14.45
CA LEU A 284 -4.77 22.76 14.68
C LEU A 284 -4.96 22.46 16.18
N ARG A 285 -6.13 22.80 16.70
CA ARG A 285 -6.47 22.67 18.14
C ARG A 285 -7.62 21.70 18.42
N ASN A 286 -8.39 21.37 17.39
CA ASN A 286 -9.59 20.55 17.44
C ASN A 286 -9.35 19.08 17.06
N CYS A 287 -8.09 18.64 17.00
CA CYS A 287 -7.73 17.24 16.82
C CYS A 287 -7.03 16.66 18.05
N ARG A 288 -7.41 15.45 18.45
CA ARG A 288 -6.76 14.69 19.53
C ARG A 288 -6.21 13.37 18.99
N PHE A 289 -5.10 12.91 19.58
CA PHE A 289 -4.43 11.68 19.16
C PHE A 289 -4.26 10.70 20.30
N VAL A 290 -4.65 9.45 20.08
CA VAL A 290 -4.62 8.36 21.06
C VAL A 290 -3.60 7.31 20.64
N ALA A 291 -2.69 6.98 21.55
CA ALA A 291 -1.68 5.92 21.38
C ALA A 291 -2.20 4.59 21.93
N GLU A 292 -3.04 3.90 21.16
CA GLU A 292 -3.70 2.65 21.56
C GLU A 292 -3.97 1.78 20.32
N ARG A 293 -4.12 0.47 20.51
CA ARG A 293 -4.66 -0.39 19.44
C ARG A 293 -6.06 0.08 19.08
N VAL A 294 -6.29 0.32 17.79
CA VAL A 294 -7.59 0.80 17.25
C VAL A 294 -8.75 -0.05 17.73
N GLU A 295 -8.61 -1.38 17.72
CA GLU A 295 -9.70 -2.28 18.13
C GLU A 295 -10.03 -2.15 19.62
N ALA A 296 -9.01 -2.07 20.46
CA ALA A 296 -9.19 -1.93 21.90
C ALA A 296 -9.84 -0.57 22.24
N TRP A 297 -9.34 0.49 21.61
CA TRP A 297 -9.86 1.83 21.79
C TRP A 297 -11.34 1.91 21.39
N LEU A 298 -11.69 1.42 20.19
CA LEU A 298 -13.04 1.55 19.67
C LEU A 298 -14.06 0.71 20.46
N VAL A 299 -13.69 -0.51 20.85
CA VAL A 299 -14.53 -1.36 21.72
C VAL A 299 -14.79 -0.67 23.06
N ARG A 300 -13.77 -0.04 23.65
CA ARG A 300 -13.88 0.67 24.92
C ARG A 300 -14.78 1.91 24.84
N GLN A 301 -14.84 2.60 23.70
CA GLN A 301 -15.72 3.77 23.56
C GLN A 301 -17.20 3.40 23.63
N GLY A 302 -17.58 2.16 23.28
CA GLY A 302 -18.87 1.55 23.67
C GLY A 302 -20.15 2.33 23.37
N GLY A 303 -20.15 3.25 22.38
CA GLY A 303 -21.27 4.15 22.09
C GLY A 303 -21.39 5.36 23.04
N ALA A 304 -20.49 5.52 24.01
CA ALA A 304 -20.45 6.66 24.94
C ALA A 304 -20.01 7.98 24.25
N MET A 305 -19.63 7.93 22.98
CA MET A 305 -19.00 9.01 22.25
C MET A 305 -19.96 9.79 21.34
N GLY A 306 -21.27 9.70 21.55
CA GLY A 306 -22.27 10.40 20.74
C GLY A 306 -22.22 10.03 19.24
N PRO A 307 -22.93 10.77 18.38
CA PRO A 307 -22.90 10.55 16.93
C PRO A 307 -21.51 10.79 16.35
N VAL A 308 -21.17 10.03 15.31
CA VAL A 308 -19.94 10.18 14.52
C VAL A 308 -20.33 10.30 13.06
N ASP A 309 -19.91 11.37 12.41
CA ASP A 309 -20.28 11.63 11.01
C ASP A 309 -19.40 10.81 10.06
N LEU A 310 -18.10 10.73 10.35
CA LEU A 310 -17.12 10.07 9.49
C LEU A 310 -16.16 9.18 10.27
N VAL A 311 -15.87 8.00 9.71
CA VAL A 311 -14.70 7.20 10.06
C VAL A 311 -13.81 7.01 8.83
N VAL A 312 -12.54 7.41 8.92
CA VAL A 312 -11.49 7.04 7.96
C VAL A 312 -10.76 5.81 8.47
N LEU A 313 -10.55 4.84 7.58
CA LEU A 313 -9.85 3.58 7.84
C LEU A 313 -8.66 3.46 6.88
N ASP A 314 -7.42 3.40 7.39
CA ASP A 314 -6.21 3.04 6.62
C ASP A 314 -5.48 1.85 7.29
N PRO A 315 -6.10 0.66 7.35
CA PRO A 315 -5.56 -0.47 8.09
C PRO A 315 -4.33 -1.09 7.41
N PRO A 316 -3.53 -1.89 8.15
CA PRO A 316 -2.47 -2.69 7.55
C PRO A 316 -3.03 -3.72 6.54
N ARG A 317 -2.13 -4.36 5.77
CA ARG A 317 -2.47 -5.33 4.70
C ARG A 317 -3.40 -6.48 5.11
N ALA A 318 -3.47 -6.81 6.40
CA ALA A 318 -4.37 -7.82 6.94
C ALA A 318 -5.86 -7.41 6.91
N GLY A 319 -6.14 -6.11 6.70
CA GLY A 319 -7.48 -5.53 6.75
C GLY A 319 -8.01 -5.38 8.17
N LEU A 320 -9.34 -5.27 8.29
CA LEU A 320 -10.04 -5.16 9.56
C LEU A 320 -10.19 -6.51 10.26
N SER A 321 -10.21 -6.49 11.59
CA SER A 321 -10.66 -7.63 12.38
C SER A 321 -12.19 -7.66 12.47
N ARG A 322 -12.78 -8.85 12.67
CA ARG A 322 -14.22 -9.00 12.94
C ARG A 322 -14.68 -8.22 14.17
N ALA A 323 -13.83 -8.10 15.19
CA ALA A 323 -14.13 -7.31 16.38
C ALA A 323 -14.24 -5.82 16.05
N LEU A 324 -13.33 -5.30 15.21
CA LEU A 324 -13.35 -3.92 14.75
C LEU A 324 -14.60 -3.61 13.92
N VAL A 325 -14.97 -4.49 12.99
CA VAL A 325 -16.20 -4.30 12.18
C VAL A 325 -17.45 -4.26 13.07
N ARG A 326 -17.58 -5.15 14.04
CA ARG A 326 -18.70 -5.11 15.01
C ARG A 326 -18.71 -3.82 15.83
N ALA A 327 -17.54 -3.31 16.20
CA ALA A 327 -17.42 -2.05 16.93
C ALA A 327 -17.82 -0.86 16.04
N LEU A 328 -17.45 -0.86 14.76
CA LEU A 328 -17.90 0.15 13.78
C LEU A 328 -19.41 0.09 13.56
N ALA A 329 -20.00 -1.10 13.47
CA ALA A 329 -21.45 -1.27 13.35
C ALA A 329 -22.20 -0.70 14.55
N ARG A 330 -21.65 -0.85 15.78
CA ARG A 330 -22.21 -0.24 17.00
C ARG A 330 -22.00 1.27 17.07
N LEU A 331 -20.85 1.76 16.60
CA LEU A 331 -20.60 3.20 16.47
C LEU A 331 -21.57 3.84 15.47
N ALA A 332 -21.93 3.08 14.43
CA ALA A 332 -22.86 3.45 13.36
C ALA A 332 -22.55 4.82 12.72
N PRO A 333 -21.30 5.10 12.29
CA PRO A 333 -21.01 6.37 11.63
C PRO A 333 -21.83 6.57 10.35
N GLU A 334 -22.16 7.82 10.03
CA GLU A 334 -22.93 8.10 8.80
C GLU A 334 -22.15 7.71 7.55
N ARG A 335 -20.83 7.94 7.57
CA ARG A 335 -19.90 7.74 6.46
C ARG A 335 -18.68 6.97 6.89
N ILE A 336 -18.18 6.09 6.01
CA ILE A 336 -16.89 5.43 6.16
C ILE A 336 -16.08 5.67 4.88
N THR A 337 -14.86 6.17 5.02
CA THR A 337 -13.87 6.20 3.94
C THR A 337 -12.80 5.15 4.23
N TYR A 338 -12.70 4.13 3.38
CA TYR A 338 -11.78 3.02 3.52
C TYR A 338 -10.66 3.14 2.49
N VAL A 339 -9.41 3.23 2.96
CA VAL A 339 -8.17 3.18 2.18
C VAL A 339 -7.56 1.78 2.28
N SER A 340 -7.21 1.15 1.16
CA SER A 340 -6.61 -0.18 1.16
C SER A 340 -5.65 -0.45 0.01
N CYS A 341 -4.45 -0.92 0.36
CA CYS A 341 -3.47 -1.41 -0.59
C CYS A 341 -3.66 -2.90 -1.01
N ASN A 342 -4.68 -3.57 -0.48
CA ASN A 342 -4.94 -4.99 -0.73
C ASN A 342 -6.41 -5.24 -1.11
N PRO A 343 -6.72 -5.49 -2.40
CA PRO A 343 -8.09 -5.70 -2.86
C PRO A 343 -8.76 -6.94 -2.26
N THR A 344 -7.98 -7.95 -1.86
CA THR A 344 -8.55 -9.21 -1.32
C THR A 344 -9.13 -9.01 0.08
N THR A 345 -8.40 -8.34 0.97
CA THR A 345 -8.87 -8.03 2.32
C THR A 345 -9.90 -6.90 2.30
N LEU A 346 -9.74 -5.91 1.42
CA LEU A 346 -10.77 -4.90 1.15
C LEU A 346 -12.11 -5.56 0.81
N ALA A 347 -12.15 -6.45 -0.18
CA ALA A 347 -13.40 -7.11 -0.59
C ALA A 347 -14.05 -7.92 0.55
N ARG A 348 -13.24 -8.62 1.35
CA ARG A 348 -13.70 -9.34 2.54
C ARG A 348 -14.32 -8.38 3.57
N ASP A 349 -13.68 -7.25 3.82
CA ASP A 349 -14.10 -6.30 4.85
C ASP A 349 -15.34 -5.51 4.42
N LEU A 350 -15.41 -5.12 3.14
CA LEU A 350 -16.60 -4.52 2.54
C LEU A 350 -17.81 -5.45 2.64
N LYS A 351 -17.65 -6.75 2.39
CA LYS A 351 -18.74 -7.72 2.59
C LYS A 351 -19.34 -7.67 4.00
N TRP A 352 -18.49 -7.46 5.01
CA TRP A 352 -18.96 -7.36 6.39
C TRP A 352 -19.65 -6.02 6.67
N LEU A 353 -19.07 -4.91 6.20
CA LEU A 353 -19.67 -3.58 6.35
C LEU A 353 -21.04 -3.47 5.63
N LEU A 354 -21.17 -4.04 4.44
CA LEU A 354 -22.44 -4.08 3.71
C LEU A 354 -23.50 -4.92 4.42
N ALA A 355 -23.11 -6.04 5.04
CA ALA A 355 -24.01 -6.84 5.86
C ALA A 355 -24.50 -6.07 7.12
N ASP A 356 -23.73 -5.10 7.59
CA ASP A 356 -24.05 -4.23 8.73
C ASP A 356 -24.78 -2.93 8.31
N GLY A 357 -25.33 -2.87 7.10
CA GLY A 357 -26.25 -1.81 6.67
C GLY A 357 -25.59 -0.61 5.99
N TYR A 358 -24.34 -0.73 5.54
CA TYR A 358 -23.72 0.27 4.67
C TYR A 358 -24.01 -0.02 3.19
N VAL A 359 -23.87 1.01 2.36
CA VAL A 359 -23.87 0.92 0.90
C VAL A 359 -22.61 1.54 0.34
N LEU A 360 -22.07 0.95 -0.73
CA LEU A 360 -20.96 1.53 -1.49
C LEU A 360 -21.44 2.78 -2.24
N SER A 361 -20.70 3.87 -2.12
CA SER A 361 -20.98 5.13 -2.82
C SER A 361 -19.99 5.39 -3.95
N SER A 362 -18.70 5.05 -3.77
CA SER A 362 -17.70 5.19 -4.82
C SER A 362 -16.48 4.30 -4.56
N ILE A 363 -15.77 3.98 -5.63
CA ILE A 363 -14.50 3.26 -5.62
C ILE A 363 -13.53 3.98 -6.57
N VAL A 364 -12.35 4.34 -6.07
CA VAL A 364 -11.28 4.92 -6.88
C VAL A 364 -9.99 4.18 -6.56
N ALA A 365 -9.27 3.75 -7.59
CA ALA A 365 -7.93 3.21 -7.45
C ALA A 365 -6.88 4.32 -7.60
N LEU A 366 -5.77 4.19 -6.88
CA LEU A 366 -4.58 5.01 -7.07
C LEU A 366 -3.40 4.08 -7.27
N ASP A 367 -2.59 4.37 -8.28
CA ASP A 367 -1.38 3.59 -8.52
C ASP A 367 -0.20 4.11 -7.66
N LEU A 368 -0.28 3.90 -6.34
CA LEU A 368 0.81 4.28 -5.43
C LEU A 368 2.09 3.45 -5.64
N PHE A 369 2.00 2.29 -6.30
CA PHE A 369 3.13 1.38 -6.45
C PHE A 369 3.24 0.84 -7.90
N PRO A 370 3.53 1.70 -8.90
CA PRO A 370 3.83 1.27 -10.26
C PRO A 370 4.88 0.16 -10.27
N GLN A 371 4.89 -0.67 -11.32
CA GLN A 371 5.79 -1.81 -11.48
C GLN A 371 5.55 -3.00 -10.52
N THR A 372 4.63 -2.85 -9.57
CA THR A 372 4.21 -3.91 -8.62
C THR A 372 2.73 -4.23 -8.82
N PHE A 373 2.29 -5.38 -8.31
CA PHE A 373 0.86 -5.75 -8.33
C PHE A 373 0.01 -4.99 -7.30
N HIS A 374 0.62 -4.21 -6.40
CA HIS A 374 -0.11 -3.46 -5.38
C HIS A 374 -0.95 -2.36 -6.02
N VAL A 375 -2.17 -2.19 -5.52
CA VAL A 375 -3.11 -1.16 -5.93
C VAL A 375 -3.71 -0.56 -4.66
N GLU A 376 -3.61 0.76 -4.53
CA GLU A 376 -4.30 1.49 -3.47
C GLU A 376 -5.73 1.74 -3.93
N THR A 377 -6.70 1.55 -3.05
CA THR A 377 -8.12 1.76 -3.35
C THR A 377 -8.75 2.58 -2.24
N VAL A 378 -9.43 3.67 -2.63
CA VAL A 378 -10.26 4.47 -1.74
C VAL A 378 -11.71 4.15 -2.03
N VAL A 379 -12.42 3.70 -1.00
CA VAL A 379 -13.84 3.34 -1.07
C VAL A 379 -14.61 4.23 -0.11
N LYS A 380 -15.66 4.90 -0.60
CA LYS A 380 -16.60 5.63 0.25
C LYS A 380 -17.86 4.81 0.46
N LEU A 381 -18.26 4.67 1.72
CA LEU A 381 -19.49 4.03 2.14
C LEU A 381 -20.37 5.01 2.90
N ARG A 382 -21.67 4.80 2.83
CA ARG A 382 -22.68 5.54 3.60
C ARG A 382 -23.61 4.56 4.28
N ARG A 383 -24.12 4.91 5.45
CA ARG A 383 -25.20 4.15 6.09
C ARG A 383 -26.42 4.18 5.17
N ALA A 384 -27.03 3.01 4.93
CA ALA A 384 -28.28 2.97 4.18
C ALA A 384 -29.34 3.81 4.92
N PRO A 385 -30.16 4.59 4.21
CA PRO A 385 -31.29 5.26 4.84
C PRO A 385 -32.15 4.20 5.54
N GLU A 386 -32.55 4.47 6.78
CA GLU A 386 -33.41 3.56 7.52
C GLU A 386 -34.66 3.29 6.67
N ARG A 387 -34.91 2.01 6.37
CA ARG A 387 -36.19 1.61 5.79
C ARG A 387 -37.24 1.98 6.83
N ARG A 388 -37.97 3.08 6.62
CA ARG A 388 -39.17 3.37 7.41
C ARG A 388 -40.08 2.14 7.26
N PRO A 389 -40.54 1.55 8.39
CA PRO A 389 -41.38 0.36 8.37
C PRO A 389 -42.69 0.59 7.61
#